data_AF-A0A0K8JG73-F1
#
_entry.id   AF-A0A0K8JG73-F1
#
_cell.length_a   1.000
_cell.length_b   1.000
_cell.length_c   1.000
_cell.angle_alpha   90.00
_cell.angle_beta   90.00
_cell.angle_gamma   90.00
#
_symmetry.space_group_name_H-M   'P 1'
#
loop_
_entity.id
_entity.type
_entity.pdbx_description
1 polymer ?
#
loop_
_entity_poly.entity_id
_entity_poly.type
_entity_poly.pdbx_seq_one_letter_code
_entity_poly.pdbx_strand_id
1 'polypeptide(L)'
;MVNTKELVWVVSFGIDEDGSFSDYLVEQIDLGNYSRQAAENLRNKMGKGVFYNSREAEEWAQKQMEEPVCNCSCAKRCCQKNE
;
A
#
# COMPACT_ATOMS: atom_id res chain seq x y z
N MET A 1 23.04 -12.05 -21.54
CA MET A 1 21.83 -12.18 -20.70
C MET A 1 21.28 -10.79 -20.51
N VAL A 2 20.07 -10.51 -21.01
CA VAL A 2 19.41 -9.22 -20.76
C VAL A 2 19.01 -9.24 -19.29
N ASN A 3 19.71 -8.46 -18.46
CA ASN A 3 19.30 -8.24 -17.08
C ASN A 3 18.16 -7.22 -17.15
N THR A 4 16.96 -7.69 -17.51
CA THR A 4 15.76 -6.87 -17.51
C THR A 4 15.49 -6.49 -16.07
N LYS A 5 15.85 -5.25 -15.71
CA LYS A 5 15.51 -4.67 -14.42
C LYS A 5 14.00 -4.68 -14.30
N GLU A 6 13.49 -5.38 -13.29
CA GLU A 6 12.06 -5.43 -13.02
C GLU A 6 11.80 -4.50 -11.83
N LEU A 7 11.57 -3.24 -12.15
CA LEU A 7 11.38 -2.18 -11.17
C LEU A 7 9.93 -2.16 -10.69
N VAL A 8 9.75 -2.18 -9.38
CA VAL A 8 8.45 -2.01 -8.72
C VAL A 8 8.57 -0.98 -7.61
N TRP A 9 7.44 -0.39 -7.25
CA TRP A 9 7.29 0.56 -6.16
C TRP A 9 6.62 -0.13 -4.98
N VAL A 10 7.28 -0.15 -3.83
CA VAL A 10 6.80 -0.78 -2.60
C VAL A 10 6.40 0.30 -1.60
N VAL A 11 5.26 0.10 -0.96
CA VAL A 11 4.75 0.95 0.10
C VAL A 11 5.01 0.30 1.45
N SER A 12 5.65 1.04 2.35
CA SER A 12 5.87 0.66 3.74
C SER A 12 5.14 1.64 4.66
N PHE A 13 4.57 1.18 5.77
CA PHE A 13 3.86 2.03 6.74
C PHE A 13 4.62 2.08 8.07
N GLY A 14 4.69 3.27 8.65
CA GLY A 14 4.95 3.44 10.08
C GLY A 14 3.71 3.02 10.87
N ILE A 15 3.90 2.23 11.92
CA ILE A 15 2.82 1.79 12.81
C ILE A 15 3.15 2.29 14.21
N ASP A 16 2.23 3.04 14.81
CA ASP A 16 2.35 3.54 16.18
C ASP A 16 1.99 2.45 17.21
N GLU A 17 2.23 2.72 18.49
CA GLU A 17 2.00 1.75 19.57
C GLU A 17 0.53 1.28 19.68
N ASP A 18 -0.40 2.09 19.21
CA ASP A 18 -1.84 1.79 19.17
C ASP A 18 -2.26 0.98 17.92
N GLY A 19 -1.32 0.71 17.01
CA GLY A 19 -1.56 -0.01 15.77
C GLY A 19 -2.09 0.85 14.62
N SER A 20 -2.19 2.17 14.80
CA SER A 20 -2.56 3.10 13.73
C SER A 20 -1.38 3.34 12.77
N PHE A 21 -1.69 3.74 11.53
CA PHE A 21 -0.68 4.14 10.57
C PHE A 21 -0.28 5.61 10.81
N SER A 22 1.01 5.86 11.05
CA SER A 22 1.51 7.22 11.32
C SER A 22 2.12 7.91 10.12
N ASP A 23 2.74 7.15 9.21
CA ASP A 23 3.29 7.65 7.95
C ASP A 23 3.43 6.51 6.93
N TYR A 24 3.76 6.84 5.69
CA TYR A 24 4.12 5.87 4.67
C TYR A 24 5.33 6.30 3.84
N LEU A 25 6.06 5.30 3.34
CA LEU A 25 7.19 5.48 2.43
C LEU A 25 6.94 4.69 1.15
N VAL A 26 7.23 5.30 0.01
CA VAL A 26 7.17 4.64 -1.31
C VAL A 26 8.59 4.54 -1.87
N GLU A 27 9.08 3.31 -2.05
CA GLU A 27 10.44 3.05 -2.53
C GLU A 27 10.44 2.26 -3.83
N GLN A 28 11.33 2.62 -4.74
CA GLN A 28 11.57 1.83 -5.95
C GLN A 28 12.60 0.74 -5.66
N ILE A 29 12.25 -0.51 -5.95
CA ILE A 29 13.13 -1.67 -5.82
C ILE A 29 13.22 -2.42 -7.15
N ASP A 30 14.34 -3.13 -7.35
CA ASP A 30 14.54 -4.02 -8.49
C ASP A 30 14.38 -5.47 -8.05
N LEU A 31 13.33 -6.14 -8.54
CA LEU A 31 13.07 -7.55 -8.21
C LEU A 31 14.20 -8.49 -8.68
N GLY A 32 15.02 -8.06 -9.64
CA GLY A 32 16.22 -8.79 -10.07
C GLY A 32 17.30 -8.91 -8.99
N ASN A 33 17.28 -8.06 -7.96
CA ASN A 33 18.22 -8.11 -6.83
C ASN A 33 17.78 -9.08 -5.72
N TYR A 34 16.59 -9.68 -5.83
CA TYR A 34 16.04 -10.58 -4.82
C TYR A 34 16.12 -12.04 -5.27
N SER A 35 16.08 -12.96 -4.31
CA SER A 35 15.92 -14.38 -4.62
C SER A 35 14.61 -14.60 -5.40
N ARG A 36 14.56 -15.65 -6.23
CA ARG A 36 13.34 -15.97 -7.00
C ARG A 36 12.10 -16.01 -6.11
N GLN A 37 12.20 -16.64 -4.95
CA GLN A 37 11.10 -16.76 -4.01
C GLN A 37 10.66 -15.40 -3.41
N ALA A 38 11.62 -14.53 -3.06
CA ALA A 38 11.30 -13.20 -2.56
C ALA A 38 10.67 -12.31 -3.65
N ALA A 39 11.20 -12.37 -4.87
CA ALA A 39 10.62 -11.69 -6.03
C ALA A 39 9.20 -12.18 -6.33
N GLU A 40 8.95 -13.49 -6.30
CA GLU A 40 7.61 -14.07 -6.46
C GLU A 40 6.64 -13.62 -5.35
N ASN A 41 7.10 -13.56 -4.09
CA ASN A 41 6.29 -13.04 -2.99
C ASN A 41 5.90 -11.57 -3.20
N LEU A 42 6.80 -10.74 -3.72
CA LEU A 42 6.51 -9.35 -4.05
C LEU A 42 5.55 -9.24 -5.24
N ARG A 43 5.72 -10.06 -6.29
CA ARG A 43 4.77 -10.13 -7.41
C ARG A 43 3.37 -10.57 -6.96
N ASN A 44 3.27 -11.46 -5.99
CA ASN A 44 1.98 -11.87 -5.42
C ASN A 44 1.30 -10.75 -4.60
N LYS A 45 2.03 -9.69 -4.26
CA LYS A 45 1.52 -8.49 -3.58
C LYS A 45 1.22 -7.33 -4.53
N MET A 46 1.29 -7.54 -5.85
CA MET A 46 0.91 -6.50 -6.81
C MET A 46 -0.51 -5.99 -6.56
N GLY A 47 -0.67 -4.66 -6.52
CA GLY A 47 -1.91 -3.99 -6.16
C GLY A 47 -2.19 -3.91 -4.65
N LYS A 48 -1.31 -4.46 -3.81
CA LYS A 48 -1.43 -4.51 -2.34
C LYS A 48 -0.10 -4.13 -1.69
N GLY A 49 0.24 -2.85 -1.80
CA GLY A 49 1.51 -2.30 -1.33
C GLY A 49 2.69 -2.52 -2.28
N VAL A 50 2.48 -3.12 -3.46
CA VAL A 50 3.49 -3.25 -4.53
C VAL A 50 2.86 -2.86 -5.86
N PHE A 51 3.52 -1.99 -6.63
CA PHE A 51 2.96 -1.39 -7.84
C PHE A 51 4.01 -1.22 -8.94
N TYR A 52 3.59 -1.12 -10.21
CA TYR A 52 4.51 -0.90 -11.32
C TYR A 52 4.85 0.59 -11.54
N ASN A 53 4.13 1.50 -10.91
CA ASN A 53 4.38 2.93 -10.96
C ASN A 53 4.20 3.59 -9.60
N SER A 54 4.90 4.70 -9.36
CA SER A 54 4.87 5.43 -8.10
C SER A 54 3.51 6.04 -7.80
N ARG A 55 2.82 6.54 -8.84
CA ARG A 55 1.54 7.22 -8.68
C ARG A 55 0.48 6.31 -8.05
N GLU A 56 0.30 5.09 -8.57
CA GLU A 56 -0.63 4.12 -7.99
C GLU A 56 -0.23 3.72 -6.56
N ALA A 57 1.08 3.63 -6.30
CA ALA A 57 1.58 3.33 -4.96
C ALA A 57 1.26 4.45 -3.96
N GLU A 58 1.50 5.70 -4.33
CA GLU A 58 1.17 6.88 -3.52
C GLU A 58 -0.34 7.04 -3.33
N GLU A 59 -1.14 6.93 -4.39
CA GLU A 59 -2.60 7.02 -4.31
C GLU A 59 -3.19 5.89 -3.43
N TRP A 60 -2.62 4.68 -3.51
CA TRP A 60 -3.03 3.58 -2.64
C TRP A 60 -2.63 3.81 -1.19
N ALA A 61 -1.41 4.29 -0.95
CA ALA A 61 -0.91 4.57 0.39
C ALA A 61 -1.73 5.68 1.09
N GLN A 62 -2.01 6.77 0.38
CA GLN A 62 -2.86 7.86 0.87
C GLN A 62 -4.24 7.35 1.31
N LYS A 63 -4.87 6.48 0.50
CA LYS A 63 -6.15 5.86 0.87
C LYS A 63 -6.09 4.94 2.10
N GLN A 64 -4.92 4.38 2.42
CA GLN A 64 -4.76 3.61 3.66
C GLN A 64 -4.58 4.53 4.88
N MET A 65 -3.92 5.67 4.69
CA MET A 65 -3.74 6.70 5.72
C MET A 65 -5.00 7.49 6.00
N GLU A 66 -5.85 7.66 4.98
CA GLU A 66 -7.21 8.15 5.14
C GLU A 66 -7.99 7.12 5.95
N GLU A 67 -7.95 7.25 7.28
CA GLU A 67 -8.91 6.56 8.14
C GLU A 67 -10.31 6.83 7.57
N PRO A 68 -11.21 5.84 7.51
CA PRO A 68 -12.61 6.17 7.43
C PRO A 68 -12.90 6.98 8.69
N VAL A 69 -12.93 8.30 8.55
CA VAL A 69 -13.52 9.20 9.52
C VAL A 69 -14.99 8.81 9.53
N CYS A 70 -15.30 7.79 10.32
CA CYS A 70 -16.59 7.63 10.91
C CYS A 70 -16.73 8.86 11.78
N ASN A 71 -17.21 9.95 11.19
CA ASN A 71 -17.84 11.04 11.90
C ASN A 71 -19.20 10.57 12.48
N CYS A 72 -19.27 9.29 12.88
CA CYS A 72 -20.24 8.76 13.79
C CYS A 72 -19.86 9.28 15.17
N SER A 73 -20.22 10.55 15.43
CA SER A 73 -20.79 10.83 16.74
C SER A 73 -21.87 9.77 16.97
N CYS A 74 -21.63 8.82 17.88
CA CYS A 74 -22.57 7.78 18.26
C CYS A 74 -23.80 8.38 18.97
N ALA A 75 -24.56 9.19 18.23
CA ALA A 75 -25.85 9.75 18.56
C ALA A 75 -26.67 9.86 17.26
N LYS A 76 -27.12 8.70 16.79
CA LYS A 76 -28.21 8.47 15.81
C LYS A 76 -27.85 8.58 14.32
N ARG A 77 -27.94 7.41 13.67
CA ARG A 77 -28.17 7.09 12.24
C ARG A 77 -26.95 6.58 11.48
N CYS A 78 -26.94 5.25 11.42
CA CYS A 78 -26.12 4.41 10.57
C CYS A 78 -26.20 4.79 9.09
N CYS A 79 -25.08 4.51 8.41
CA CYS A 79 -24.92 4.21 6.99
C CYS A 79 -26.24 3.99 6.23
N GLN A 80 -26.60 4.94 5.36
CA GLN A 80 -27.47 4.64 4.22
C GLN A 80 -26.57 4.47 2.99
N LYS A 81 -26.53 3.23 2.49
CA LYS A 81 -26.21 2.96 1.09
C LYS A 81 -27.25 3.72 0.26
N ASN A 82 -26.81 4.64 -0.57
CA ASN A 82 -27.66 5.11 -1.66
C ASN A 82 -27.66 4.03 -2.75
N GLU A 83 -28.87 3.62 -3.10
CA GLU A 83 -29.24 2.72 -4.19
C GLU A 83 -28.86 3.29 -5.55
#